data_AF-A0A655Z1N0-F1
#
_entry.id   AF-A0A655Z1N0-F1
#
_cell.length_a   1.000
_cell.length_b   1.000
_cell.length_c   1.000
_cell.angle_alpha   90.00
_cell.angle_beta   90.00
_cell.angle_gamma   90.00
#
_symmetry.space_group_name_H-M   'P 1'
#
loop_
_entity.id
_entity.type
_entity.pdbx_description
1 polymer ?
#
loop_
_entity_poly.entity_id
_entity_poly.type
_entity_poly.pdbx_seq_one_letter_code
_entity_poly.pdbx_strand_id
1 'polypeptide(L)'
;MIWSVISLLMPFNLEVMVNQGYLAERSGYWGFLLQHPLNSLFEGGLVHLWFLPALMIAVAIMALLIRQQKTHWMLPIAIGLYLYGEFAGSSAVVTGMSAPIYTRNGPFFSTLFVVVGYLIRERHILWQSRSALLLAMLGMAFHFVEAYGLHQYGQVFNTNDYLFGTTLWAIGLFLFLLAKPDLGRKPWGFSLSQSILGFYVSHLLVVIMMMNLARFLGLAGLEKDTLVLFGTLLTTYLLVKGLERTPLKHLLFR
;
A
#
# COMPACT_ATOMS: atom_id res chain seq x y z
N MET A 1 -12.66 3.90 8.68
CA MET A 1 -13.62 5.01 8.44
C MET A 1 -13.13 6.34 9.00
N ILE A 2 -12.73 6.41 10.29
CA ILE A 2 -12.31 7.68 10.91
C ILE A 2 -11.09 8.31 10.23
N TRP A 3 -10.07 7.53 9.86
CA TRP A 3 -8.92 8.06 9.13
C TRP A 3 -9.26 8.59 7.75
N SER A 4 -10.25 8.02 7.06
CA SER A 4 -10.77 8.59 5.82
C SER A 4 -11.38 9.97 6.07
N VAL A 5 -12.12 10.15 7.17
CA VAL A 5 -12.68 11.46 7.57
C VAL A 5 -11.57 12.45 7.92
N ILE A 6 -10.57 12.03 8.70
CA ILE A 6 -9.42 12.87 9.05
C ILE A 6 -8.71 13.31 7.76
N SER A 7 -8.44 12.40 6.83
CA SER A 7 -7.79 12.75 5.57
C SER A 7 -8.63 13.67 4.69
N LEU A 8 -9.95 13.52 4.69
CA LEU A 8 -10.85 14.42 3.95
C LEU A 8 -10.86 15.84 4.52
N LEU A 9 -10.66 15.99 5.83
CA LEU A 9 -10.72 17.29 6.53
C LEU A 9 -9.35 17.93 6.73
N MET A 10 -8.26 17.17 6.79
CA MET A 10 -6.95 17.73 7.03
C MET A 10 -6.48 18.53 5.80
N PRO A 11 -5.97 19.77 5.97
CA PRO A 11 -5.38 20.52 4.86
C PRO A 11 -4.06 19.88 4.43
N PHE A 12 -3.85 19.74 3.12
CA PHE A 12 -2.62 19.19 2.56
C PHE A 12 -1.62 20.26 2.11
N ASN A 13 -2.08 21.49 1.88
CA ASN A 13 -1.24 22.62 1.53
C ASN A 13 -1.46 23.78 2.52
N LEU A 14 -0.61 23.84 3.55
CA LEU A 14 -0.72 24.84 4.61
C LEU A 14 -0.51 26.27 4.11
N GLU A 15 0.31 26.45 3.07
CA GLU A 15 0.54 27.76 2.46
C GLU A 15 -0.74 28.30 1.80
N VAL A 16 -1.44 27.46 1.02
CA VAL A 16 -2.73 27.82 0.42
C VAL A 16 -3.78 28.03 1.51
N MET A 17 -3.82 27.18 2.54
CA MET A 17 -4.73 27.34 3.66
C MET A 17 -4.57 28.71 4.36
N VAL A 18 -3.33 29.13 4.61
CA VAL A 18 -3.03 30.41 5.26
C VAL A 18 -3.33 31.59 4.35
N ASN A 19 -2.97 31.52 3.07
CA ASN A 19 -3.07 32.66 2.15
C ASN A 19 -4.45 32.81 1.50
N GLN A 20 -5.18 31.71 1.28
CA GLN A 20 -6.44 31.66 0.52
C GLN A 20 -7.60 31.05 1.30
N GLY A 21 -7.34 30.51 2.51
CA GLY A 21 -8.35 29.92 3.38
C GLY A 21 -8.54 28.41 3.19
N TYR A 22 -9.16 27.78 4.18
CA TYR A 22 -9.38 26.34 4.23
C TYR A 22 -10.20 25.79 3.05
N LEU A 23 -11.27 26.48 2.65
CA LEU A 23 -12.12 26.02 1.55
C LEU A 23 -11.39 26.07 0.19
N ALA A 24 -10.55 27.07 -0.03
CA ALA A 24 -9.74 27.16 -1.25
C ALA A 24 -8.76 25.98 -1.32
N GLU A 25 -8.08 25.65 -0.22
CA GLU A 25 -7.18 24.50 -0.14
C GLU A 25 -7.92 23.17 -0.37
N ARG A 26 -9.11 23.01 0.24
CA ARG A 26 -9.79 21.72 0.23
C ARG A 26 -10.62 21.43 -1.00
N SER A 27 -11.20 22.46 -1.60
CA SER A 27 -12.10 22.33 -2.76
C SER A 27 -11.47 21.56 -3.93
N GLY A 28 -10.18 21.79 -4.22
CA GLY A 28 -9.48 21.10 -5.31
C GLY A 28 -9.42 19.58 -5.12
N TYR A 29 -9.09 19.12 -3.91
CA TYR A 29 -9.02 17.68 -3.62
C TYR A 29 -10.40 17.03 -3.57
N TRP A 30 -11.39 17.68 -2.95
CA TRP A 30 -12.76 17.17 -2.98
C TRP A 30 -13.30 17.11 -4.40
N GLY A 31 -12.99 18.10 -5.23
CA GLY A 31 -13.29 18.09 -6.67
C GLY A 31 -12.65 16.89 -7.38
N PHE A 32 -11.37 16.62 -7.13
CA PHE A 32 -10.68 15.44 -7.67
C PHE A 32 -11.36 14.12 -7.25
N LEU A 33 -11.72 13.97 -5.98
CA LEU A 33 -12.42 12.77 -5.50
C LEU A 33 -13.80 12.60 -6.14
N LEU A 34 -14.53 13.70 -6.37
CA LEU A 34 -15.84 13.69 -7.03
C LEU A 34 -15.74 13.36 -8.53
N GLN A 35 -14.64 13.73 -9.19
CA GLN A 35 -14.38 13.39 -10.59
C GLN A 35 -14.02 11.91 -10.77
N HIS A 36 -13.49 11.25 -9.74
CA HIS A 36 -13.09 9.84 -9.76
C HIS A 36 -13.83 9.01 -8.68
N PRO A 37 -15.17 8.96 -8.69
CA PRO A 37 -15.96 8.43 -7.58
C PRO A 37 -15.70 6.94 -7.30
N LEU A 38 -15.39 6.15 -8.34
CA LEU A 38 -15.03 4.75 -8.15
C LEU A 38 -13.68 4.61 -7.43
N ASN A 39 -12.65 5.35 -7.83
CA ASN A 39 -11.36 5.32 -7.13
C ASN A 39 -11.52 5.82 -5.69
N SER A 40 -12.29 6.89 -5.48
CA SER A 40 -12.60 7.41 -4.13
C SER A 40 -13.28 6.37 -3.24
N LEU A 41 -14.13 5.50 -3.80
CA LEU A 41 -14.74 4.40 -3.04
C LEU A 41 -13.71 3.35 -2.62
N PHE A 42 -12.76 3.01 -3.51
CA PHE A 42 -11.76 1.99 -3.23
C PHE A 42 -10.53 2.49 -2.45
N GLU A 43 -10.25 3.79 -2.46
CA GLU A 43 -9.14 4.41 -1.72
C GLU A 43 -9.60 5.07 -0.43
N GLY A 44 -10.83 5.56 -0.36
CA GLY A 44 -11.31 6.37 0.77
C GLY A 44 -10.81 7.81 0.71
N GLY A 45 -10.53 8.40 1.88
CA GLY A 45 -10.18 9.82 1.99
C GLY A 45 -8.72 10.16 1.71
N LEU A 46 -7.86 9.15 1.50
CA LEU A 46 -6.48 9.32 1.06
C LEU A 46 -6.02 8.05 0.35
N VAL A 47 -5.22 8.23 -0.69
CA VAL A 47 -4.80 7.17 -1.61
C VAL A 47 -4.31 5.90 -0.90
N HIS A 48 -3.47 6.00 0.14
CA HIS A 48 -2.82 4.84 0.77
C HIS A 48 -3.76 3.89 1.51
N LEU A 49 -5.00 4.32 1.80
CA LEU A 49 -5.99 3.52 2.50
C LEU A 49 -6.60 2.41 1.63
N TRP A 50 -6.22 2.34 0.34
CA TRP A 50 -6.67 1.36 -0.65
C TRP A 50 -6.51 -0.11 -0.25
N PHE A 51 -5.49 -0.42 0.55
CA PHE A 51 -5.14 -1.80 0.90
C PHE A 51 -6.26 -2.48 1.70
N LEU A 52 -6.95 -1.77 2.59
CA LEU A 52 -8.00 -2.36 3.43
C LEU A 52 -9.22 -2.79 2.59
N PRO A 53 -9.82 -1.92 1.74
CA PRO A 53 -10.86 -2.36 0.80
C PRO A 53 -10.40 -3.50 -0.11
N ALA A 54 -9.18 -3.43 -0.65
CA ALA A 54 -8.64 -4.47 -1.52
C ALA A 54 -8.55 -5.83 -0.80
N LEU A 55 -8.11 -5.85 0.46
CA LEU A 55 -8.05 -7.06 1.29
C LEU A 55 -9.45 -7.61 1.58
N MET A 56 -10.41 -6.75 1.94
CA MET A 56 -11.80 -7.16 2.20
C MET A 56 -12.42 -7.83 0.97
N ILE A 57 -12.20 -7.26 -0.22
CA ILE A 57 -12.70 -7.80 -1.49
C ILE A 57 -12.04 -9.15 -1.80
N ALA A 58 -10.72 -9.26 -1.66
CA ALA A 58 -10.01 -10.52 -1.87
C ALA A 58 -10.52 -11.64 -0.96
N VAL A 59 -10.72 -11.34 0.33
CA VAL A 59 -11.28 -12.29 1.31
C VAL A 59 -12.72 -12.64 0.96
N ALA A 60 -13.54 -11.68 0.51
CA ALA A 60 -14.92 -11.93 0.09
C ALA A 60 -15.00 -12.85 -1.14
N ILE A 61 -14.15 -12.62 -2.15
CA ILE A 61 -14.03 -13.49 -3.33
C ILE A 61 -13.68 -14.91 -2.89
N MET A 62 -12.67 -15.06 -2.02
CA MET A 62 -12.28 -16.36 -1.50
C MET A 62 -13.40 -17.04 -0.71
N ALA A 63 -14.05 -16.32 0.22
CA ALA A 63 -15.14 -16.85 1.02
C ALA A 63 -16.30 -17.34 0.13
N LEU A 64 -16.61 -16.61 -0.95
CA LEU A 64 -17.61 -17.00 -1.93
C LEU A 64 -17.23 -18.29 -2.66
N LEU A 65 -15.98 -18.43 -3.08
CA LEU A 65 -15.48 -19.64 -3.75
C LEU A 65 -15.48 -20.85 -2.81
N ILE A 66 -15.06 -20.68 -1.55
CA ILE A 66 -15.11 -21.72 -0.52
C ILE A 66 -16.56 -22.16 -0.29
N ARG A 67 -17.48 -21.20 -0.10
CA ARG A 67 -18.90 -21.48 0.12
C ARG A 67 -19.53 -22.26 -1.04
N GLN A 68 -19.08 -22.00 -2.26
CA GLN A 68 -19.54 -22.71 -3.47
C GLN A 68 -18.76 -24.00 -3.77
N GLN A 69 -17.81 -24.41 -2.91
CA GLN A 69 -16.92 -25.56 -3.14
C GLN A 69 -16.09 -25.46 -4.43
N LYS A 70 -15.79 -24.22 -4.86
CA LYS A 70 -15.04 -23.89 -6.08
C LYS A 70 -13.60 -23.47 -5.77
N THR A 71 -12.96 -24.10 -4.78
CA THR A 71 -11.58 -23.75 -4.37
C THR A 71 -10.55 -23.92 -5.49
N HIS A 72 -10.77 -24.87 -6.41
CA HIS A 72 -9.93 -25.06 -7.59
C HIS A 72 -9.90 -23.84 -8.54
N TRP A 73 -10.88 -22.94 -8.48
CA TRP A 73 -10.91 -21.70 -9.25
C TRP A 73 -10.15 -20.53 -8.60
N MET A 74 -9.74 -20.64 -7.33
CA MET A 74 -9.08 -19.54 -6.61
C MET A 74 -7.84 -19.04 -7.33
N LEU A 75 -6.93 -19.96 -7.67
CA LEU A 75 -5.66 -19.61 -8.30
C LEU A 75 -5.86 -19.09 -9.74
N PRO A 76 -6.65 -19.74 -10.61
CA PRO A 76 -6.97 -19.19 -11.93
C PRO A 76 -7.58 -17.77 -11.88
N ILE A 77 -8.54 -17.53 -10.99
CA ILE A 77 -9.17 -16.20 -10.83
C ILE A 77 -8.14 -15.18 -10.34
N ALA A 78 -7.35 -15.53 -9.32
CA ALA A 78 -6.31 -14.67 -8.79
C ALA A 78 -5.26 -14.28 -9.83
N ILE A 79 -4.79 -15.24 -10.63
CA ILE A 79 -3.85 -14.99 -11.72
C ILE A 79 -4.50 -14.09 -12.77
N GLY A 80 -5.72 -14.40 -13.22
CA GLY A 80 -6.42 -13.60 -14.23
C GLY A 80 -6.63 -12.14 -13.79
N LEU A 81 -7.00 -11.93 -12.53
CA LEU A 81 -7.13 -10.61 -11.94
C LEU A 81 -5.79 -9.85 -11.85
N TYR A 82 -4.71 -10.53 -11.46
CA TYR A 82 -3.38 -9.93 -11.40
C TYR A 82 -2.86 -9.55 -12.78
N LEU A 83 -2.99 -10.45 -13.76
CA LEU A 83 -2.58 -10.19 -15.15
C LEU A 83 -3.35 -9.01 -15.74
N TYR A 84 -4.67 -8.98 -15.57
CA TYR A 84 -5.48 -7.85 -16.02
C TYR A 84 -5.01 -6.55 -15.37
N GLY A 85 -4.76 -6.57 -14.05
CA GLY A 85 -4.36 -5.38 -13.32
C GLY A 85 -2.97 -4.87 -13.67
N GLU A 86 -2.01 -5.77 -13.92
CA GLU A 86 -0.67 -5.42 -14.39
C GLU A 86 -0.74 -4.83 -15.81
N PHE A 87 -1.44 -5.51 -16.73
CA PHE A 87 -1.55 -5.09 -18.13
C PHE A 87 -2.29 -3.77 -18.30
N ALA A 88 -3.36 -3.53 -17.54
CA ALA A 88 -4.12 -2.28 -17.56
C ALA A 88 -3.57 -1.21 -16.60
N GLY A 89 -2.49 -1.53 -15.87
CA GLY A 89 -1.81 -0.64 -14.92
C GLY A 89 -0.41 -0.29 -15.40
N SER A 90 0.60 -0.90 -14.80
CA SER A 90 2.01 -0.62 -15.09
C SER A 90 2.40 -0.86 -16.55
N SER A 91 1.89 -1.92 -17.17
CA SER A 91 2.16 -2.24 -18.58
C SER A 91 1.21 -1.56 -19.58
N ALA A 92 0.33 -0.66 -19.13
CA ALA A 92 -0.64 0.03 -19.99
C ALA A 92 0.04 0.80 -21.14
N VAL A 93 1.27 1.29 -20.92
CA VAL A 93 2.07 1.98 -21.94
C VAL A 93 2.42 1.09 -23.14
N VAL A 94 2.49 -0.22 -22.92
CA VAL A 94 2.80 -1.22 -23.97
C VAL A 94 1.53 -1.88 -24.48
N THR A 95 0.59 -2.22 -23.60
CA THR A 95 -0.62 -2.98 -23.95
C THR A 95 -1.73 -2.12 -24.54
N GLY A 96 -1.72 -0.81 -24.27
CA GLY A 96 -2.82 0.11 -24.58
C GLY A 96 -4.10 -0.18 -23.79
N MET A 97 -4.06 -1.09 -22.81
CA MET A 97 -5.22 -1.40 -21.98
C MET A 97 -5.48 -0.28 -20.98
N SER A 98 -6.76 -0.06 -20.69
CA SER A 98 -7.19 0.85 -19.62
C SER A 98 -8.09 0.12 -18.64
N ALA A 99 -8.05 0.58 -17.39
CA ALA A 99 -8.94 0.11 -16.33
C ALA A 99 -9.84 1.26 -15.87
N PRO A 100 -11.10 0.96 -15.47
CA PRO A 100 -12.02 1.97 -14.96
C PRO A 100 -11.63 2.51 -13.57
N ILE A 101 -10.75 1.79 -12.87
CA ILE A 101 -10.19 2.15 -11.57
C ILE A 101 -8.69 1.84 -11.56
N TYR A 102 -7.94 2.45 -10.64
CA TYR A 102 -6.53 2.09 -10.46
C TYR A 102 -6.41 0.61 -10.13
N THR A 103 -5.55 -0.10 -10.85
CA THR A 103 -5.47 -1.55 -10.76
C THR A 103 -4.74 -2.04 -9.51
N ARG A 104 -4.10 -1.15 -8.73
CA ARG A 104 -3.67 -1.49 -7.36
C ARG A 104 -4.86 -1.66 -6.40
N ASN A 105 -5.97 -0.97 -6.70
CA ASN A 105 -7.17 -0.99 -5.90
C ASN A 105 -8.02 -2.22 -6.22
N GLY A 106 -8.99 -2.50 -5.35
CA GLY A 106 -9.95 -3.58 -5.59
C GLY A 106 -9.28 -4.97 -5.59
N PRO A 107 -9.71 -5.90 -6.45
CA PRO A 107 -9.31 -7.30 -6.36
C PRO A 107 -8.00 -7.64 -7.10
N PHE A 108 -7.46 -6.77 -7.95
CA PHE A 108 -6.45 -7.17 -8.93
C PHE A 108 -5.10 -7.53 -8.31
N PHE A 109 -4.56 -6.64 -7.48
CA PHE A 109 -3.29 -6.87 -6.78
C PHE A 109 -3.45 -7.86 -5.61
N SER A 110 -4.39 -7.58 -4.70
CA SER A 110 -4.49 -8.25 -3.40
C SER A 110 -4.87 -9.72 -3.49
N THR A 111 -5.77 -10.10 -4.41
CA THR A 111 -6.35 -11.45 -4.47
C THR A 111 -5.29 -12.51 -4.67
N LEU A 112 -4.26 -12.24 -5.49
CA LEU A 112 -3.16 -13.17 -5.70
C LEU A 112 -2.42 -13.48 -4.40
N PHE A 113 -2.03 -12.47 -3.63
CA PHE A 113 -1.28 -12.68 -2.41
C PHE A 113 -2.10 -13.34 -1.31
N VAL A 114 -3.40 -13.04 -1.21
CA VAL A 114 -4.28 -13.72 -0.25
C VAL A 114 -4.47 -15.19 -0.64
N VAL A 115 -4.70 -15.49 -1.92
CA VAL A 115 -4.83 -16.87 -2.42
C VAL A 115 -3.52 -17.65 -2.24
N VAL A 116 -2.37 -17.05 -2.54
CA VAL A 116 -1.07 -17.70 -2.31
C VAL A 116 -0.84 -17.98 -0.82
N GLY A 117 -1.13 -17.02 0.06
CA GLY A 117 -1.05 -17.24 1.51
C GLY A 117 -1.96 -18.36 2.00
N TYR A 118 -3.17 -18.46 1.45
CA TYR A 118 -4.08 -19.57 1.70
C TYR A 118 -3.52 -20.90 1.24
N LEU A 119 -3.01 -20.99 0.00
CA LEU A 119 -2.45 -22.22 -0.55
C LEU A 119 -1.18 -22.68 0.21
N ILE A 120 -0.33 -21.74 0.62
CA ILE A 120 0.83 -22.03 1.47
C ILE A 120 0.39 -22.69 2.77
N ARG A 121 -0.64 -22.15 3.42
CA ARG A 121 -1.17 -22.69 4.67
C ARG A 121 -1.88 -24.04 4.47
N GLU A 122 -2.78 -24.12 3.48
CA GLU A 122 -3.59 -25.30 3.17
C GLU A 122 -2.72 -26.50 2.80
N ARG A 123 -1.66 -26.27 2.02
CA ARG A 123 -0.75 -27.33 1.53
C ARG A 123 0.49 -27.51 2.41
N HIS A 124 0.56 -26.82 3.55
CA HIS A 124 1.72 -26.84 4.45
C HIS A 124 3.05 -26.61 3.71
N ILE A 125 3.08 -25.64 2.79
CA ILE A 125 4.27 -25.35 1.99
C ILE A 125 5.35 -24.77 2.92
N LEU A 126 6.45 -25.50 3.06
CA LEU A 126 7.62 -25.08 3.82
C LEU A 126 8.82 -25.00 2.86
N TRP A 127 9.54 -23.89 2.92
CA TRP A 127 10.73 -23.65 2.09
C TRP A 127 11.95 -23.43 2.97
N GLN A 128 13.11 -23.82 2.46
CA GLN A 128 14.37 -23.45 3.10
C GLN A 128 14.58 -21.93 2.98
N SER A 129 15.05 -21.30 4.06
CA SER A 129 15.24 -19.84 4.10
C SER A 129 16.14 -19.32 2.98
N ARG A 130 17.18 -20.07 2.58
CA ARG A 130 18.08 -19.68 1.49
C ARG A 130 17.36 -19.62 0.15
N SER A 131 16.57 -20.64 -0.18
CA SER A 131 15.81 -20.70 -1.43
C SER A 131 14.71 -19.64 -1.48
N ALA A 132 14.02 -19.40 -0.36
CA ALA A 132 13.02 -18.34 -0.26
C ALA A 132 13.64 -16.94 -0.42
N LEU A 133 14.80 -16.71 0.20
CA LEU A 133 15.54 -15.46 0.02
C LEU A 133 16.04 -15.29 -1.41
N LEU A 134 16.53 -16.36 -2.04
CA LEU A 134 16.94 -16.34 -3.44
C LEU A 134 15.76 -15.95 -4.35
N LEU A 135 14.58 -16.55 -4.14
CA LEU A 135 13.36 -16.18 -4.86
C LEU A 135 13.01 -14.70 -4.66
N ALA A 136 13.12 -14.19 -3.42
CA ALA A 136 12.87 -12.79 -3.13
C ALA A 136 13.83 -11.85 -3.88
N MET A 137 15.13 -12.18 -3.90
CA MET A 137 16.17 -11.41 -4.57
C MET A 137 16.02 -11.45 -6.09
N LEU A 138 15.75 -12.63 -6.67
CA LEU A 138 15.48 -12.79 -8.10
C LEU A 138 14.21 -12.04 -8.50
N GLY A 139 13.16 -12.08 -7.67
CA GLY A 139 11.94 -11.30 -7.90
C GLY A 139 12.19 -9.80 -7.90
N MET A 140 12.98 -9.31 -6.94
CA MET A 140 13.35 -7.88 -6.89
C MET A 140 14.21 -7.47 -8.10
N ALA A 141 15.19 -8.30 -8.49
CA ALA A 141 15.96 -8.04 -9.70
C ALA A 141 15.07 -8.01 -10.95
N PHE A 142 14.15 -8.96 -11.06
CA PHE A 142 13.19 -9.00 -12.17
C PHE A 142 12.27 -7.78 -12.18
N HIS A 143 11.78 -7.34 -11.01
CA HIS A 143 10.98 -6.11 -10.88
C HIS A 143 11.71 -4.90 -11.45
N PHE A 144 13.00 -4.73 -11.14
CA PHE A 144 13.79 -3.61 -11.67
C PHE A 144 14.07 -3.73 -13.16
N VAL A 145 14.32 -4.93 -13.67
CA VAL A 145 14.50 -5.17 -15.11
C VAL A 145 13.21 -4.82 -15.87
N GLU A 146 12.06 -5.23 -15.33
CA GLU A 146 10.74 -4.95 -15.89
C GLU A 146 10.43 -3.44 -15.86
N ALA A 147 10.64 -2.78 -14.72
CA ALA A 147 10.48 -1.32 -14.58
C ALA A 147 11.39 -0.55 -15.56
N TYR A 148 12.64 -0.98 -15.71
CA TYR A 148 13.57 -0.40 -16.67
C TYR A 148 13.11 -0.60 -18.11
N GLY A 149 12.59 -1.78 -18.44
CA GLY A 149 12.02 -2.10 -19.75
C GLY A 149 10.83 -1.18 -20.07
N LEU A 150 9.84 -1.11 -19.17
CA LEU A 150 8.67 -0.23 -19.33
C LEU A 150 9.06 1.25 -19.43
N HIS A 151 10.11 1.67 -18.73
CA HIS A 151 10.62 3.03 -18.82
C HIS A 151 11.10 3.40 -20.24
N GLN A 152 11.62 2.44 -21.00
CA GLN A 152 11.98 2.68 -22.41
C GLN A 152 10.76 2.97 -23.29
N TYR A 153 9.57 2.57 -22.86
CA TYR A 153 8.30 2.83 -23.55
C TYR A 153 7.58 4.08 -23.04
N GLY A 154 8.16 4.82 -22.07
CA GLY A 154 7.59 6.08 -21.55
C GLY A 154 6.89 5.96 -20.20
N GLN A 155 6.92 4.79 -19.55
CA GLN A 155 6.44 4.65 -18.18
C GLN A 155 7.42 5.31 -17.21
N VAL A 156 6.93 6.11 -16.26
CA VAL A 156 7.81 6.70 -15.24
C VAL A 156 8.33 5.59 -14.31
N PHE A 157 9.64 5.52 -14.13
CA PHE A 157 10.30 4.38 -13.48
C PHE A 157 9.75 4.07 -12.07
N ASN A 158 9.49 5.10 -11.28
CA ASN A 158 9.05 5.00 -9.89
C ASN A 158 7.52 5.13 -9.69
N THR A 159 6.72 5.09 -10.75
CA THR A 159 5.25 5.15 -10.65
C THR A 159 4.57 3.80 -10.83
N ASN A 160 5.35 2.72 -10.92
CA ASN A 160 4.82 1.37 -11.00
C ASN A 160 4.25 0.94 -9.65
N ASP A 161 2.94 0.67 -9.61
CA ASP A 161 2.28 0.19 -8.38
C ASP A 161 2.71 -1.25 -8.06
N TYR A 162 2.76 -2.10 -9.08
CA TYR A 162 3.26 -3.47 -9.02
C TYR A 162 3.56 -3.99 -10.43
N LEU A 163 4.41 -5.01 -10.47
CA LEU A 163 5.02 -5.62 -11.66
C LEU A 163 5.10 -7.15 -11.47
N PHE A 164 5.33 -7.95 -12.51
CA PHE A 164 5.45 -9.41 -12.38
C PHE A 164 6.55 -9.83 -11.39
N GLY A 165 7.69 -9.12 -11.38
CA GLY A 165 8.76 -9.36 -10.39
C GLY A 165 8.31 -9.17 -8.94
N THR A 166 7.33 -8.30 -8.70
CA THR A 166 6.75 -8.04 -7.36
C THR A 166 6.15 -9.30 -6.75
N THR A 167 5.50 -10.12 -7.57
CA THR A 167 4.92 -11.40 -7.13
C THR A 167 5.98 -12.32 -6.57
N LEU A 168 7.07 -12.53 -7.31
CA LEU A 168 8.18 -13.39 -6.88
C LEU A 168 8.87 -12.83 -5.63
N TRP A 169 9.07 -11.51 -5.60
CA TRP A 169 9.67 -10.83 -4.46
C TRP A 169 8.84 -11.04 -3.19
N ALA A 170 7.54 -10.75 -3.23
CA ALA A 170 6.65 -10.85 -2.09
C ALA A 170 6.45 -12.29 -1.61
N ILE A 171 6.28 -13.26 -2.52
CA ILE A 171 6.16 -14.68 -2.16
C ILE A 171 7.45 -15.20 -1.53
N GLY A 172 8.61 -14.87 -2.12
CA GLY A 172 9.91 -15.25 -1.58
C GLY A 172 10.16 -14.67 -0.19
N LEU A 173 9.84 -13.39 0.01
CA LEU A 173 9.97 -12.73 1.31
C LEU A 173 9.04 -13.35 2.35
N PHE A 174 7.78 -13.63 1.98
CA PHE A 174 6.82 -14.27 2.88
C PHE A 174 7.28 -15.66 3.31
N LEU A 175 7.73 -16.50 2.36
CA LEU A 175 8.30 -17.82 2.65
C LEU A 175 9.58 -17.74 3.50
N PHE A 176 10.42 -16.72 3.28
CA PHE A 176 11.63 -16.50 4.08
C PHE A 176 11.27 -16.20 5.54
N LEU A 177 10.28 -15.34 5.76
CA LEU A 177 9.79 -15.00 7.11
C LEU A 177 9.15 -16.22 7.79
N LEU A 178 8.39 -17.04 7.05
CA LEU A 178 7.86 -18.31 7.57
C LEU A 178 8.97 -19.30 7.95
N ALA A 179 10.07 -19.34 7.20
CA ALA A 179 11.23 -20.17 7.50
C ALA A 179 12.08 -19.66 8.67
N LYS A 180 11.84 -18.42 9.14
CA LYS A 180 12.58 -17.76 10.22
C LYS A 180 11.61 -17.16 11.25
N PRO A 181 10.80 -18.00 11.94
CA PRO A 181 9.73 -17.53 12.83
C PRO A 181 10.23 -16.72 14.04
N ASP A 182 11.48 -16.94 14.48
CA ASP A 182 12.09 -16.20 15.59
C ASP A 182 12.73 -14.86 15.16
N LEU A 183 12.70 -14.53 13.86
CA LEU A 183 13.19 -13.25 13.36
C LEU A 183 12.32 -12.12 13.92
N GLY A 184 12.91 -11.26 14.75
CA GLY A 184 12.17 -10.17 15.39
C GLY A 184 11.41 -10.56 16.66
N ARG A 185 11.61 -11.78 17.19
CA ARG A 185 11.04 -12.25 18.47
C ARG A 185 11.73 -11.60 19.67
N LYS A 186 11.62 -10.29 19.77
CA LYS A 186 12.11 -9.46 20.87
C LYS A 186 10.94 -8.66 21.47
N PRO A 187 10.97 -8.29 22.76
CA PRO A 187 9.88 -7.54 23.40
C PRO A 187 9.50 -6.26 22.66
N TRP A 188 10.49 -5.53 22.14
CA TRP A 188 10.24 -4.29 21.37
C TRP A 188 9.55 -4.57 20.03
N GLY A 189 9.84 -5.71 19.37
CA GLY A 189 9.21 -6.09 18.12
C GLY A 189 7.72 -6.39 18.31
N PHE A 190 7.37 -7.08 19.39
CA PHE A 190 5.97 -7.31 19.76
C PHE A 190 5.24 -6.03 20.17
N SER A 191 5.91 -5.13 20.90
CA SER A 191 5.33 -3.81 21.22
C SER A 191 5.07 -2.97 19.98
N LEU A 192 5.95 -3.04 18.98
CA LEU A 192 5.81 -2.31 17.73
C LEU A 192 4.72 -2.91 16.84
N SER A 193 4.56 -4.24 16.84
CA SER A 193 3.55 -4.92 15.99
C SER A 193 2.13 -4.52 16.36
N GLN A 194 1.86 -4.28 17.64
CA GLN A 194 0.56 -3.77 18.12
C GLN A 194 0.21 -2.38 17.57
N SER A 195 1.20 -1.63 17.11
CA SER A 195 1.06 -0.28 16.59
C SER A 195 0.96 -0.21 15.06
N ILE A 196 1.08 -1.34 14.34
CA ILE A 196 1.16 -1.38 12.87
C ILE A 196 -0.02 -0.66 12.21
N LEU A 197 -1.24 -0.89 12.70
CA LEU A 197 -2.42 -0.22 12.15
C LEU A 197 -2.30 1.30 12.29
N GLY A 198 -1.87 1.79 13.46
CA GLY A 198 -1.67 3.21 13.72
C GLY A 198 -0.60 3.84 12.82
N PHE A 199 0.52 3.14 12.60
CA PHE A 199 1.53 3.57 11.64
C PHE A 199 0.97 3.63 10.21
N TYR A 200 0.30 2.56 9.79
CA TYR A 200 -0.26 2.44 8.44
C TYR A 200 -1.25 3.59 8.15
N VAL A 201 -2.18 3.88 9.04
CA VAL A 201 -3.22 4.89 8.77
C VAL A 201 -2.71 6.33 8.85
N SER A 202 -1.70 6.62 9.69
CA SER A 202 -1.28 8.00 9.98
C SER A 202 -0.07 8.49 9.19
N HIS A 203 0.84 7.61 8.78
CA HIS A 203 2.15 8.04 8.26
C HIS A 203 2.05 8.97 7.05
N LEU A 204 1.11 8.74 6.11
CA LEU A 204 1.03 9.57 4.91
C LEU A 204 0.56 11.00 5.22
N LEU A 205 -0.29 11.18 6.24
CA LEU A 205 -0.65 12.52 6.72
C LEU A 205 0.57 13.22 7.33
N VAL A 206 1.41 12.47 8.06
CA VAL A 206 2.67 12.99 8.59
C VAL A 206 3.64 13.33 7.45
N VAL A 207 3.74 12.52 6.39
CA VAL A 207 4.53 12.85 5.19
C VAL A 207 4.06 14.18 4.61
N ILE A 208 2.74 14.38 4.46
CA ILE A 208 2.18 15.64 3.97
C ILE A 208 2.57 16.81 4.88
N MET A 209 2.53 16.65 6.20
CA MET A 209 3.02 17.67 7.14
C MET A 209 4.51 17.96 6.95
N MET A 210 5.35 16.93 6.84
CA MET A 210 6.79 17.11 6.63
C MET A 210 7.10 17.77 5.29
N MET A 211 6.34 17.49 4.23
CA MET A 211 6.46 18.16 2.94
C MET A 211 6.12 19.65 3.04
N ASN A 212 5.09 20.02 3.80
CA ASN A 212 4.77 21.43 4.06
C ASN A 212 5.87 22.11 4.87
N LEU A 213 6.38 21.44 5.91
CA LEU A 213 7.48 21.97 6.71
C LEU A 213 8.74 22.19 5.86
N ALA A 214 9.10 21.21 5.02
CA ALA A 214 10.26 21.33 4.14
C ALA A 214 10.10 22.50 3.15
N ARG A 215 8.89 22.69 2.59
CA ARG A 215 8.57 23.85 1.74
C ARG A 215 8.71 25.16 2.49
N PHE A 216 8.16 25.26 3.70
CA PHE A 216 8.24 26.46 4.53
C PHE A 216 9.68 26.83 4.87
N LEU A 217 10.52 25.82 5.11
CA LEU A 217 11.96 25.99 5.35
C LEU A 217 12.78 26.23 4.07
N GLY A 218 12.15 26.20 2.88
CA GLY A 218 12.83 26.38 1.60
C GLY A 218 13.77 25.23 1.22
N LEU A 219 13.59 24.04 1.81
CA LEU A 219 14.47 22.89 1.58
C LEU A 219 14.19 22.24 0.22
N ALA A 220 15.26 21.78 -0.44
CA ALA A 220 15.19 21.09 -1.73
C ALA A 220 16.15 19.89 -1.78
N GLY A 221 15.98 19.04 -2.79
CA GLY A 221 16.82 17.86 -3.02
C GLY A 221 16.97 16.96 -1.79
N LEU A 222 18.22 16.58 -1.49
CA LEU A 222 18.55 15.65 -0.41
C LEU A 222 18.15 16.14 0.98
N GLU A 223 18.19 17.45 1.24
CA GLU A 223 17.81 18.01 2.54
C GLU A 223 16.32 17.82 2.80
N LYS A 224 15.50 18.12 1.80
CA LYS A 224 14.05 17.87 1.82
C LYS A 224 13.78 16.38 2.03
N ASP A 225 14.43 15.52 1.26
CA ASP A 225 14.18 14.07 1.30
C ASP A 225 14.60 13.47 2.65
N THR A 226 15.70 13.95 3.23
CA THR A 226 16.17 13.58 4.57
C THR A 226 15.18 14.02 5.64
N LEU A 227 14.74 15.28 5.63
CA LEU A 227 13.75 15.78 6.57
C LEU A 227 12.45 15.00 6.48
N VAL A 228 11.93 14.78 5.26
CA VAL A 228 10.68 14.06 5.04
C VAL A 228 10.79 12.63 5.55
N LEU A 229 11.86 11.90 5.22
CA LEU A 229 12.03 10.52 5.63
C LEU A 229 12.12 10.40 7.16
N PHE A 230 13.14 11.02 7.77
CA PHE A 230 13.40 10.85 9.20
C PHE A 230 12.37 11.59 10.06
N GLY A 231 11.92 12.75 9.61
CA GLY A 231 10.85 13.50 10.26
C GLY A 231 9.53 12.74 10.26
N THR A 232 9.19 12.05 9.16
CA THR A 232 7.99 11.20 9.12
C THR A 232 8.12 10.02 10.07
N LEU A 233 9.25 9.29 10.04
CA LEU A 233 9.44 8.13 10.90
C LEU A 233 9.35 8.50 12.38
N LEU A 234 10.06 9.55 12.80
CA LEU A 234 10.07 10.01 14.18
C LEU A 234 8.71 10.55 14.60
N THR A 235 8.12 11.45 13.80
CA THR A 235 6.84 12.10 14.15
C THR A 235 5.70 11.10 14.19
N THR A 236 5.65 10.15 13.24
CA THR A 236 4.62 9.10 13.25
C THR A 236 4.79 8.20 14.47
N TYR A 237 6.03 7.83 14.82
CA TYR A 237 6.31 7.06 16.05
C TYR A 237 5.85 7.77 17.31
N LEU A 238 6.19 9.04 17.47
CA LEU A 238 5.76 9.84 18.62
C LEU A 238 4.25 10.03 18.66
N LEU A 239 3.61 10.28 17.51
CA LEU A 239 2.16 10.42 17.39
C LEU A 239 1.45 9.13 17.83
N VAL A 240 1.84 7.99 17.27
CA VAL A 240 1.20 6.71 17.59
C VAL A 240 1.42 6.33 19.05
N LYS A 241 2.65 6.46 19.57
CA LYS A 241 2.93 6.15 20.99
C LYS A 241 2.29 7.15 21.95
N GLY A 242 2.13 8.40 21.56
CA GLY A 242 1.37 9.40 22.30
C GLY A 242 -0.11 9.03 22.38
N LEU A 243 -0.74 8.78 21.23
CA LEU A 243 -2.15 8.41 21.14
C LEU A 243 -2.46 7.09 21.87
N GLU A 244 -1.54 6.12 21.85
CA GLU A 244 -1.68 4.86 22.58
C GLU A 244 -1.82 5.03 24.09
N ARG A 245 -1.32 6.14 24.65
CA ARG A 245 -1.45 6.48 26.08
C ARG A 245 -2.73 7.26 26.41
N THR A 246 -3.57 7.54 25.41
CA THR A 246 -4.81 8.30 25.59
C THR A 246 -6.03 7.42 25.32
N PRO A 247 -7.22 7.80 25.83
CA PRO A 247 -8.48 7.12 25.49
C PRO A 247 -8.79 7.12 23.99
N LEU A 248 -8.22 8.06 23.22
CA LEU A 248 -8.43 8.18 21.77
C LEU A 248 -7.93 6.95 20.99
N LYS A 249 -7.02 6.13 21.56
CA LYS A 249 -6.58 4.87 20.96
C LYS A 249 -7.76 3.99 20.52
N HIS A 250 -8.81 3.92 21.34
CA HIS A 250 -9.97 3.07 21.07
C HIS A 250 -10.84 3.58 19.92
N LEU A 251 -10.76 4.87 19.62
CA LEU A 251 -11.46 5.48 18.51
C LEU A 251 -10.62 5.43 17.23
N LEU A 252 -9.33 5.78 17.34
CA LEU A 252 -8.46 5.97 16.20
C LEU A 252 -7.81 4.68 15.68
N PHE A 253 -7.56 3.68 16.52
CA PHE A 253 -6.79 2.48 16.14
C PHE A 253 -7.59 1.17 16.28
N ARG A 254 -8.91 1.22 16.04
CA ARG A 254 -9.78 0.05 15.95
C ARG A 254 -10.28 -0.18 14.54
#